data_AF-A0A366KEB2-F1
#
_entry.id   AF-A0A366KEB2-F1
#
_cell.length_a   1.000
_cell.length_b   1.000
_cell.length_c   1.000
_cell.angle_alpha   90.00
_cell.angle_beta   90.00
_cell.angle_gamma   90.00
#
_symmetry.space_group_name_H-M   'P 1'
#
loop_
_entity.id
_entity.type
_entity.pdbx_description
1 polymer ?
#
loop_
_entity_poly.entity_id
_entity_poly.type
_entity_poly.pdbx_seq_one_letter_code
_entity_poly.pdbx_strand_id
1 'polypeptide(L)'
;MRVLTPRDINRADFDLRWMGRGYDTDQVDAVLDECAYTVRLVGMECLRLTAQTRRQAACLSSHRVASAGSRVSYRGRTVGPRGRRVSPWASR
;
A
#
# COMPACT_ATOMS: atom_id res chain seq x y z
N MET A 1 16.14 18.26 -6.33
CA MET A 1 16.56 17.17 -5.42
C MET A 1 16.20 15.85 -6.07
N ARG A 2 17.16 14.95 -6.29
CA ARG A 2 16.94 13.65 -6.97
C ARG A 2 16.90 12.52 -5.94
N VAL A 3 16.01 11.54 -6.13
CA VAL A 3 15.96 10.33 -5.30
C VAL A 3 17.14 9.43 -5.67
N LEU A 4 17.93 9.04 -4.67
CA LEU A 4 19.05 8.11 -4.82
C LEU A 4 18.57 6.68 -4.61
N THR A 5 18.97 5.78 -5.51
CA THR A 5 18.80 4.33 -5.31
C THR A 5 20.07 3.74 -4.68
N PRO A 6 20.00 2.55 -4.05
CA PRO A 6 21.21 1.87 -3.56
C PRO A 6 22.24 1.65 -4.67
N ARG A 7 21.78 1.42 -5.91
CA ARG A 7 22.65 1.26 -7.08
C ARG A 7 23.34 2.56 -7.49
N ASP A 8 22.68 3.71 -7.31
CA ASP A 8 23.31 5.01 -7.56
C ASP A 8 24.41 5.29 -6.54
N ILE A 9 24.22 4.86 -5.28
CA ILE A 9 25.21 5.00 -4.20
C ILE A 9 26.44 4.13 -4.49
N ASN A 10 26.23 2.84 -4.81
CA ASN A 10 27.34 1.91 -5.11
C ASN A 10 28.10 2.22 -6.41
N ARG A 11 27.58 3.13 -7.24
CA ARG A 11 28.22 3.57 -8.49
C ARG A 11 28.73 5.01 -8.41
N ALA A 12 28.64 5.64 -7.24
CA ALA A 12 29.19 6.96 -7.05
C ALA A 12 30.70 6.89 -7.24
N ASP A 13 31.22 7.77 -8.10
CA ASP A 13 32.64 7.90 -8.36
C ASP A 13 33.10 9.25 -7.83
N PHE A 14 34.19 9.25 -7.06
CA PHE A 14 34.73 10.43 -6.41
C PHE A 14 36.09 10.77 -7.02
N ASP A 15 36.25 12.01 -7.47
CA ASP A 15 37.52 12.49 -8.03
C ASP A 15 38.58 12.57 -6.92
N LEU A 16 39.63 11.76 -7.03
CA LEU A 16 40.71 11.64 -6.03
C LEU A 16 41.71 12.81 -6.07
N ARG A 17 41.29 14.01 -6.48
CA ARG A 17 42.21 15.10 -6.79
C ARG A 17 42.98 15.66 -5.57
N TRP A 18 44.26 15.26 -5.57
CA TRP A 18 45.53 15.96 -5.31
C TRP A 18 45.66 16.91 -4.09
N MET A 19 46.72 16.64 -3.31
CA MET A 19 47.22 17.36 -2.12
C MET A 19 46.55 17.07 -0.77
N GLY A 20 46.71 15.83 -0.31
CA GLY A 20 47.01 15.52 1.10
C GLY A 20 45.89 15.65 2.14
N ARG A 21 44.68 16.07 1.73
CA ARG A 21 43.47 16.05 2.58
C ARG A 21 42.28 15.55 1.77
N GLY A 22 42.20 14.23 1.63
CA GLY A 22 41.01 13.52 1.17
C GLY A 22 40.49 12.65 2.31
N TYR A 23 39.23 12.24 2.20
CA TYR A 23 38.74 11.15 3.03
C TYR A 23 39.47 9.85 2.64
N ASP A 24 39.70 9.00 3.63
CA ASP A 24 40.19 7.65 3.40
C ASP A 24 39.16 6.89 2.55
N THR A 25 39.61 6.34 1.42
CA THR A 25 38.74 5.66 0.45
C THR A 25 38.03 4.47 1.08
N ASP A 26 38.72 3.71 1.93
CA ASP A 26 38.15 2.52 2.56
C ASP A 26 37.08 2.91 3.59
N GLN A 27 37.29 4.03 4.30
CA GLN A 27 36.29 4.56 5.22
C GLN A 27 35.06 5.10 4.49
N VAL A 28 35.27 5.79 3.36
CA VAL A 28 34.17 6.29 2.52
C VAL A 28 33.37 5.12 1.98
N ASP A 29 34.03 4.10 1.43
CA ASP A 29 33.37 2.93 0.88
C ASP A 29 32.56 2.18 1.94
N ALA A 30 33.10 2.00 3.15
CA ALA A 30 32.39 1.38 4.26
C ALA A 30 31.10 2.14 4.63
N VAL A 31 31.14 3.47 4.66
CA VAL A 31 29.96 4.31 4.92
C VAL A 31 28.97 4.26 3.77
N LEU A 32 29.44 4.21 2.52
CA LEU A 32 28.56 4.12 1.35
C LEU A 32 27.84 2.77 1.29
N ASP A 33 28.49 1.69 1.69
CA ASP A 33 27.86 0.37 1.82
C ASP A 33 26.76 0.37 2.88
N GLU A 34 27.00 0.99 4.05
CA GLU A 34 25.98 1.15 5.10
C GLU A 34 24.80 2.02 4.63
N CYS A 35 25.09 3.11 3.91
CA CYS A 35 24.08 3.97 3.30
C CYS A 35 23.22 3.18 2.29
N ALA A 36 23.86 2.43 1.40
CA ALA A 36 23.18 1.64 0.37
C ALA A 36 22.30 0.55 1.00
N TYR A 37 22.78 -0.10 2.07
CA TYR A 37 22.01 -1.05 2.84
C TYR A 37 20.76 -0.39 3.46
N THR A 38 20.93 0.76 4.11
CA THR A 38 19.84 1.50 4.76
C THR A 38 18.79 1.97 3.74
N VAL A 39 19.21 2.53 2.61
CA VAL A 39 18.29 2.95 1.55
C VAL A 39 17.51 1.76 0.99
N ARG A 40 18.16 0.60 0.85
CA ARG A 40 17.49 -0.63 0.42
C ARG A 40 16.44 -1.08 1.44
N LEU A 41 16.79 -1.09 2.73
CA LEU A 41 15.89 -1.49 3.81
C LEU A 41 14.66 -0.58 3.89
N VAL A 42 14.88 0.74 3.92
CA VAL A 42 13.79 1.72 3.96
C VAL A 42 12.94 1.64 2.68
N GLY A 43 13.57 1.46 1.52
CA GLY A 43 12.85 1.26 0.26
C GLY A 43 11.94 0.04 0.28
N MET A 44 12.42 -1.09 0.82
CA MET A 44 11.62 -2.30 0.98
C MET A 44 10.44 -2.10 1.94
N GLU A 45 10.65 -1.40 3.05
CA GLU A 45 9.58 -1.15 4.02
C GLU A 45 8.51 -0.19 3.45
N CYS A 46 8.94 0.86 2.74
CA CYS A 46 8.01 1.74 2.02
C CYS A 46 7.17 0.97 0.99
N LEU A 47 7.77 0.06 0.23
CA LEU A 47 7.03 -0.80 -0.72
C LEU A 47 6.04 -1.71 0.00
N ARG A 48 6.44 -2.30 1.13
CA ARG A 48 5.58 -3.15 1.97
C ARG A 48 4.37 -2.38 2.49
N LEU A 49 4.59 -1.22 3.09
CA LEU A 49 3.52 -0.36 3.64
C LEU A 49 2.58 0.15 2.53
N THR A 50 3.13 0.49 1.36
CA THR A 50 2.33 0.89 0.19
C THR A 50 1.45 -0.27 -0.30
N ALA A 51 1.98 -1.50 -0.32
CA ALA A 51 1.21 -2.68 -0.69
C ALA A 51 0.11 -3.00 0.34
N GLN A 52 0.40 -2.87 1.63
CA GLN A 52 -0.56 -3.09 2.71
C GLN A 52 -1.71 -2.06 2.66
N THR A 53 -1.40 -0.78 2.53
CA THR A 53 -2.41 0.29 2.43
C THR A 53 -3.29 0.13 1.20
N ARG A 54 -2.71 -0.25 0.04
CA ARG A 54 -3.50 -0.57 -1.17
C ARG A 54 -4.46 -1.73 -0.96
N ARG A 55 -4.03 -2.80 -0.28
CA ARG A 55 -4.89 -3.95 0.06
C ARG A 55 -6.00 -3.54 1.02
N GLN A 56 -5.69 -2.76 2.05
CA GLN A 56 -6.68 -2.25 3.00
C GLN A 56 -7.73 -1.37 2.30
N ALA A 57 -7.31 -0.47 1.41
CA ALA A 57 -8.23 0.35 0.63
C ALA A 57 -9.16 -0.50 -0.28
N ALA A 58 -8.64 -1.57 -0.89
CA ALA A 58 -9.45 -2.50 -1.69
C ALA A 58 -10.47 -3.31 -0.85
N CYS A 59 -10.09 -3.72 0.37
CA CYS A 59 -11.01 -4.40 1.29
C CYS A 59 -12.10 -3.45 1.82
N LEU A 60 -11.75 -2.20 2.11
CA LEU A 60 -12.68 -1.17 2.60
C LEU A 60 -13.61 -0.66 1.49
N SER A 61 -13.15 -0.58 0.24
CA SER A 61 -14.01 -0.25 -0.90
C SER A 61 -15.01 -1.38 -1.19
N SER A 62 -14.60 -2.65 -1.02
CA SER A 62 -15.49 -3.80 -1.13
C SER A 62 -16.55 -3.87 -0.02
N HIS A 63 -16.31 -3.26 1.15
CA HIS A 63 -17.30 -3.18 2.23
C HIS A 63 -18.40 -2.11 2.00
N ARG A 64 -18.33 -1.30 0.93
CA ARG A 64 -19.34 -0.26 0.64
C ARG A 64 -20.51 -0.70 -0.23
N VAL A 65 -20.66 -2.00 -0.53
CA VAL A 65 -21.82 -2.53 -1.25
C VAL A 65 -22.64 -3.47 -0.37
N ALA A 66 -23.34 -2.91 0.63
CA ALA A 66 -24.46 -3.56 1.30
C ALA A 66 -25.35 -2.57 2.08
N SER A 67 -25.67 -1.40 1.53
CA SER A 67 -26.75 -0.54 2.08
C SER A 67 -27.87 -0.23 1.10
N ALA A 68 -27.80 -0.74 -0.13
CA ALA A 68 -28.95 -0.76 -1.04
C ALA A 68 -29.69 -2.11 -0.92
N GLY A 69 -30.54 -2.25 0.10
CA GLY A 69 -31.73 -3.10 0.01
C GLY A 69 -31.65 -4.59 0.39
N SER A 70 -30.68 -5.04 1.19
CA SER A 70 -30.76 -6.40 1.77
C SER A 70 -31.70 -6.44 2.98
N ARG A 71 -33.00 -6.61 2.71
CA ARG A 71 -33.97 -7.07 3.72
C ARG A 71 -33.81 -8.58 3.91
N VAL A 72 -32.93 -8.97 4.84
CA VAL A 72 -32.90 -10.35 5.33
C VAL A 72 -34.11 -10.55 6.24
N SER A 73 -35.08 -11.35 5.76
CA SER A 73 -36.25 -11.81 6.51
C SER A 73 -35.94 -13.19 7.08
N TYR A 74 -35.81 -13.30 8.41
CA TYR A 74 -35.68 -14.59 9.11
C TYR A 74 -36.99 -15.41 9.13
N ARG A 75 -38.01 -14.98 8.38
CA ARG A 75 -39.33 -15.62 8.28
C ARG A 75 -39.89 -15.51 6.86
N GLY A 76 -39.20 -16.10 5.88
CA GLY A 76 -39.79 -16.59 4.62
C GLY A 76 -40.83 -15.70 3.92
N ARG A 77 -40.68 -14.37 3.92
CA ARG A 77 -41.55 -13.45 3.18
C ARG A 77 -40.74 -12.28 2.65
N THR A 78 -40.56 -12.26 1.33
CA THR A 78 -40.00 -11.14 0.58
C THR A 78 -41.06 -10.07 0.38
N VAL A 79 -40.75 -8.81 0.66
CA VAL A 79 -41.63 -7.66 0.38
C VAL A 79 -40.93 -6.76 -0.64
N GLY A 80 -41.58 -6.49 -1.76
CA GLY A 80 -41.05 -5.63 -2.83
C GLY A 80 -41.02 -4.13 -2.46
N PRO A 81 -40.27 -3.32 -3.23
CA PRO A 81 -39.89 -1.95 -2.87
C PRO A 81 -41.04 -0.93 -2.86
N ARG A 82 -42.24 -1.26 -3.37
CA ARG A 82 -43.39 -0.34 -3.43
C ARG A 82 -44.46 -0.56 -2.37
N GLY A 83 -44.18 -1.29 -1.29
CA GLY A 83 -45.07 -1.35 -0.12
C GLY A 83 -46.50 -1.87 -0.39
N ARG A 84 -46.74 -2.58 -1.49
CA ARG A 84 -48.02 -3.27 -1.70
C ARG A 84 -48.03 -4.56 -0.90
N ARG A 85 -48.82 -4.58 0.18
CA ARG A 85 -49.27 -5.82 0.82
C ARG A 85 -50.20 -6.53 -0.15
N VAL A 86 -49.82 -7.72 -0.60
CA VAL A 86 -50.75 -8.68 -1.16
C VAL A 86 -51.15 -9.64 -0.04
N SER A 87 -52.41 -9.58 0.35
CA SER A 87 -53.04 -10.59 1.20
C SER A 87 -53.17 -11.87 0.37
N PRO A 88 -52.72 -13.03 0.86
CA PRO A 88 -53.08 -14.28 0.21
C PRO A 88 -54.48 -14.67 0.70
N TRP A 89 -55.25 -15.33 -0.17
CA TRP A 89 -56.58 -15.93 0.08
C TRP A 89 -57.77 -14.97 0.13
N ALA A 90 -58.16 -14.47 -1.05
CA ALA A 90 -59.57 -14.40 -1.39
C ALA A 90 -60.00 -15.76 -1.98
N SER A 91 -61.20 -16.19 -1.59
CA SER A 91 -62.11 -17.13 -2.25
C SER A 91 -62.22 -18.58 -1.72
N ARG A 92 -63.41 -18.77 -1.12
CA ARG A 92 -64.27 -19.95 -0.94
C ARG A 92 -63.99 -20.89 0.21
#